data_AF-R7S715-F1
#
_entry.id   AF-R7S715-F1
#
_cell.length_a   1.000
_cell.length_b   1.000
_cell.length_c   1.000
_cell.angle_alpha   90.00
_cell.angle_beta   90.00
_cell.angle_gamma   90.00
#
_symmetry.space_group_name_H-M   'P 1'
#
loop_
_entity.id
_entity.type
_entity.pdbx_description
1 polymer ?
#
loop_
_entity_poly.entity_id
_entity_poly.type
_entity_poly.pdbx_seq_one_letter_code
_entity_poly.pdbx_strand_id
1 'polypeptide(L)'
;MREPRDLIDPAFRQYWNELLTPDLLHQLIKGTFKDHLVAWVINYITLTAESEREAKRILDDIDRRIASVPAFPGLRRFPQGRNFKQWTGNDSKALMKACAIRFVSRNVFLPVLTGYVPDKMIRCLDAFLEFAYLARRPSHDTTSLDAMDAALARFCELRSIFVETGVRPNGFALPRQHALLHYTRMIKLFGSPNGVCTSISESKHIAAVKRPWRASNRNNPLLQILRTNTRLTKLAALRVELGRRGLLHGDLISYALRKVGLAPPQDAQLEREELHANEQD
;
A
#
# COMPACT_ATOMS: atom_id res chain seq x y z
N MET A 1 39.88 1.30 -18.04
CA MET A 1 38.83 0.68 -17.18
C MET A 1 37.49 1.01 -17.82
N ARG A 2 36.71 0.00 -18.25
CA ARG A 2 35.35 0.22 -18.75
C ARG A 2 34.43 0.54 -17.57
N GLU A 3 33.48 1.45 -17.76
CA GLU A 3 32.48 1.78 -16.73
C GLU A 3 31.65 0.53 -16.40
N PRO A 4 31.16 0.33 -15.17
CA PRO A 4 30.33 -0.82 -14.80
C PRO A 4 29.05 -0.98 -15.64
N ARG A 5 28.67 0.07 -16.40
CA ARG A 5 27.55 0.09 -17.33
C ARG A 5 27.80 -0.67 -18.63
N ASP A 6 29.06 -0.92 -18.98
CA ASP A 6 29.48 -1.57 -20.23
C ASP A 6 29.63 -3.09 -20.09
N LEU A 7 29.33 -3.65 -18.90
CA LEU A 7 29.41 -5.08 -18.58
C LEU A 7 28.05 -5.81 -18.66
N ILE A 8 26.96 -5.08 -18.96
CA ILE A 8 25.63 -5.67 -19.04
C ILE A 8 25.31 -5.94 -20.51
N ASP A 9 25.24 -7.22 -20.86
CA ASP A 9 24.87 -7.71 -22.19
C ASP A 9 23.56 -7.04 -22.67
N PRO A 10 23.49 -6.52 -23.92
CA PRO A 10 22.27 -5.96 -24.49
C PRO A 10 21.05 -6.90 -24.42
N ALA A 11 21.25 -8.21 -24.50
CA ALA A 11 20.20 -9.22 -24.29
C ALA A 11 19.71 -9.23 -22.83
N PHE A 12 20.59 -8.97 -21.86
CA PHE A 12 20.24 -8.86 -20.44
C PHE A 12 19.37 -7.62 -20.15
N ARG A 13 19.56 -6.53 -20.92
CA ARG A 13 18.66 -5.35 -20.86
C ARG A 13 17.24 -5.67 -21.31
N GLN A 14 17.09 -6.57 -22.28
CA GLN A 14 15.78 -7.01 -22.74
C GLN A 14 15.12 -7.93 -21.70
N TYR A 15 15.87 -8.85 -21.09
CA TYR A 15 15.39 -9.75 -20.03
C TYR A 15 15.04 -9.06 -18.71
N TRP A 16 15.70 -7.96 -18.34
CA TRP A 16 15.43 -7.24 -17.08
C TRP A 16 13.98 -6.74 -16.98
N ASN A 17 13.39 -6.32 -18.10
CA ASN A 17 11.99 -5.89 -18.15
C ASN A 17 11.00 -7.07 -18.14
N GLU A 18 11.48 -8.29 -18.42
CA GLU A 18 10.67 -9.51 -18.43
C GLU A 18 10.71 -10.29 -17.11
N LEU A 19 11.78 -10.09 -16.32
CA LEU A 19 11.97 -10.69 -14.99
C LEU A 19 11.35 -9.90 -13.84
N LEU A 20 10.97 -8.64 -14.05
CA LEU A 20 10.36 -7.82 -13.01
C LEU A 20 8.84 -7.99 -13.00
N THR A 21 8.35 -8.90 -12.15
CA THR A 21 6.92 -9.03 -11.85
C THR A 21 6.31 -7.70 -11.39
N PRO A 22 5.02 -7.45 -11.66
CA PRO A 22 4.35 -6.21 -11.28
C PRO A 22 4.46 -5.95 -9.78
N ASP A 23 5.03 -4.79 -9.42
CA ASP A 23 5.19 -4.38 -8.04
C ASP A 23 4.25 -3.22 -7.71
N LEU A 24 3.11 -3.56 -7.09
CA LEU A 24 2.13 -2.59 -6.62
C LEU A 24 2.72 -1.55 -5.67
N LEU A 25 3.69 -1.91 -4.84
CA LEU A 25 4.24 -1.01 -3.84
C LEU A 25 5.24 -0.04 -4.46
N HIS A 26 6.26 -0.54 -5.14
CA HIS A 26 7.36 0.32 -5.61
C HIS A 26 7.08 0.98 -6.96
N GLN A 27 6.32 0.36 -7.85
CA GLN A 27 6.03 0.92 -9.17
C GLN A 27 4.75 1.76 -9.15
N LEU A 28 3.66 1.21 -8.61
CA LEU A 28 2.35 1.85 -8.65
C LEU A 28 2.18 2.89 -7.54
N ILE A 29 2.27 2.47 -6.27
CA ILE A 29 1.95 3.32 -5.10
C ILE A 29 3.07 4.32 -4.79
N LYS A 30 4.29 3.85 -4.53
CA LYS A 30 5.41 4.73 -4.19
C LYS A 30 5.93 5.43 -5.44
N GLY A 31 6.10 4.69 -6.53
CA GLY A 31 6.65 5.20 -7.77
C GLY A 31 5.73 6.19 -8.47
N THR A 32 4.67 5.69 -9.08
CA THR A 32 3.85 6.50 -9.97
C THR A 32 2.93 7.44 -9.21
N PHE A 33 2.22 6.95 -8.18
CA PHE A 33 1.30 7.80 -7.43
C PHE A 33 2.04 8.86 -6.60
N LYS A 34 2.88 8.42 -5.65
CA LYS A 34 3.52 9.34 -4.71
C LYS A 34 4.66 10.14 -5.35
N ASP A 35 5.70 9.47 -5.85
CA ASP A 35 6.93 10.14 -6.29
C ASP A 35 6.75 10.92 -7.60
N HIS A 36 5.73 10.58 -8.41
CA HIS A 36 5.45 11.30 -9.65
C HIS A 36 4.19 12.15 -9.53
N LEU A 37 3.00 11.56 -9.47
CA LEU A 37 1.75 12.32 -9.63
C LEU A 37 1.50 13.32 -8.50
N VAL A 38 1.64 12.91 -7.24
CA VAL A 38 1.50 13.84 -6.09
C VAL A 38 2.57 14.92 -6.13
N ALA A 39 3.83 14.55 -6.41
CA ALA A 39 4.93 15.51 -6.54
C ALA A 39 4.67 16.52 -7.66
N TRP A 40 4.15 16.09 -8.81
CA TRP A 40 3.86 16.95 -9.95
C TRP A 40 2.70 17.90 -9.70
N VAL A 41 1.65 17.46 -8.99
CA VAL A 41 0.55 18.33 -8.56
C VAL A 41 1.06 19.41 -7.61
N ILE A 42 1.93 19.06 -6.66
CA ILE A 42 2.55 20.04 -5.75
C ILE A 42 3.41 21.02 -6.55
N ASN A 43 4.25 20.53 -7.46
CA ASN A 43 5.09 21.38 -8.30
C ASN A 43 4.25 22.32 -9.17
N TYR A 44 3.14 21.83 -9.74
CA TYR A 44 2.22 22.66 -10.51
C TYR A 44 1.73 23.85 -9.69
N ILE A 45 1.18 23.59 -8.49
CA ILE A 45 0.66 24.63 -7.60
C ILE A 45 1.76 25.65 -7.24
N THR A 46 2.97 25.17 -6.95
CA THR A 46 4.10 26.06 -6.64
C THR A 46 4.53 26.91 -7.85
N LEU A 47 4.45 26.37 -9.07
CA LEU A 47 4.82 27.08 -10.30
C LEU A 47 3.77 28.11 -10.74
N THR A 48 2.48 27.85 -10.48
CA THR A 48 1.38 28.71 -10.96
C THR A 48 0.86 29.71 -9.95
N ALA A 49 1.19 29.56 -8.66
CA ALA A 49 0.79 30.53 -7.64
C ALA A 49 1.54 31.86 -7.80
N GLU A 50 0.91 32.98 -7.43
CA GLU A 50 1.49 34.32 -7.53
C GLU A 50 2.66 34.51 -6.56
N SER A 51 2.66 33.76 -5.45
CA SER A 51 3.72 33.79 -4.45
C SER A 51 3.85 32.47 -3.69
N GLU A 52 5.00 32.26 -3.05
CA GLU A 52 5.22 31.08 -2.18
C GLU A 52 4.19 31.00 -1.03
N ARG A 53 3.75 32.16 -0.52
CA ARG A 53 2.72 32.22 0.52
C ARG A 53 1.37 31.73 0.01
N GLU A 54 1.02 32.08 -1.23
CA GLU A 54 -0.21 31.61 -1.84
C GLU A 54 -0.15 30.12 -2.15
N ALA A 55 0.96 29.62 -2.71
CA ALA A 55 1.17 28.19 -2.93
C ALA A 55 0.98 27.41 -1.63
N LYS A 56 1.58 27.89 -0.53
CA LYS A 56 1.40 27.29 0.79
C LYS A 56 -0.06 27.33 1.26
N ARG A 57 -0.76 28.44 1.09
CA ARG A 57 -2.20 28.57 1.43
C ARG A 57 -3.04 27.54 0.69
N ILE A 58 -2.81 27.37 -0.62
CA ILE A 58 -3.52 26.40 -1.46
C ILE A 58 -3.25 24.98 -0.97
N LEU A 59 -1.98 24.66 -0.71
CA LEU A 59 -1.62 23.32 -0.24
C LEU A 59 -2.14 23.03 1.18
N ASP A 60 -2.20 24.03 2.06
CA ASP A 60 -2.80 23.92 3.39
C ASP A 60 -4.34 23.77 3.31
N ASP A 61 -4.99 24.35 2.30
CA ASP A 61 -6.41 24.09 2.01
C ASP A 61 -6.64 22.65 1.54
N ILE A 62 -5.81 22.17 0.62
CA ILE A 62 -5.79 20.77 0.17
C ILE A 62 -5.64 19.82 1.37
N ASP A 63 -4.72 20.11 2.28
CA ASP A 63 -4.50 19.34 3.50
C ASP A 63 -5.73 19.33 4.44
N ARG A 64 -6.40 20.47 4.57
CA ARG A 64 -7.66 20.58 5.33
C ARG A 64 -8.78 19.76 4.70
N ARG A 65 -8.93 19.80 3.37
CA ARG A 65 -9.93 18.99 2.65
C ARG A 65 -9.65 17.49 2.84
N ILE A 66 -8.39 17.06 2.80
CA ILE A 66 -8.00 15.67 3.10
C ILE A 66 -8.30 15.30 4.56
N ALA A 67 -8.09 16.20 5.51
CA ALA A 67 -8.39 15.97 6.92
C ALA A 67 -9.90 15.85 7.18
N SER A 68 -10.73 16.50 6.36
CA SER A 68 -12.20 16.50 6.49
C SER A 68 -12.88 15.20 6.06
N VAL A 69 -12.13 14.25 5.49
CA VAL A 69 -12.69 12.98 5.00
C VAL A 69 -13.34 12.20 6.15
N PRO A 70 -14.62 11.79 6.02
CA PRO A 70 -15.35 11.12 7.09
C PRO A 70 -14.68 9.80 7.49
N ALA A 71 -14.85 9.39 8.75
CA ALA A 71 -14.35 8.09 9.18
C ALA A 71 -15.08 6.98 8.43
N PHE A 72 -14.31 6.08 7.82
CA PHE A 72 -14.85 4.87 7.22
C PHE A 72 -14.07 3.66 7.76
N PRO A 73 -14.73 2.53 8.05
CA PRO A 73 -14.05 1.31 8.49
C PRO A 73 -12.95 0.89 7.49
N GLY A 74 -11.72 0.71 7.98
CA GLY A 74 -10.56 0.37 7.15
C GLY A 74 -9.89 1.56 6.43
N LEU A 75 -10.36 2.79 6.68
CA LEU A 75 -9.73 4.03 6.24
C LEU A 75 -8.95 4.68 7.39
N ARG A 76 -7.67 4.98 7.15
CA ARG A 76 -6.85 5.74 8.10
C ARG A 76 -7.10 7.23 7.90
N ARG A 77 -7.36 7.95 8.99
CA ARG A 77 -7.52 9.40 8.99
C ARG A 77 -6.17 10.11 8.87
N PHE A 78 -6.19 11.28 8.23
CA PHE A 78 -5.06 12.19 8.08
C PHE A 78 -5.35 13.53 8.76
N PRO A 79 -5.35 13.58 10.11
CA PRO A 79 -5.71 14.79 10.85
C PRO A 79 -4.77 15.98 10.60
N GLN A 80 -3.55 15.74 10.09
CA GLN A 80 -2.60 16.79 9.67
C GLN A 80 -2.39 16.85 8.14
N GLY A 81 -3.28 16.26 7.34
CA GLY A 81 -3.15 16.23 5.87
C GLY A 81 -1.87 15.51 5.41
N ARG A 82 -1.12 16.11 4.49
CA ARG A 82 0.11 15.55 3.89
C ARG A 82 1.40 15.76 4.71
N ASN A 83 1.32 16.49 5.84
CA ASN A 83 2.48 16.93 6.63
C ASN A 83 3.10 15.82 7.50
N PHE A 84 3.54 14.72 6.88
CA PHE A 84 4.34 13.68 7.54
C PHE A 84 5.83 13.86 7.28
N LYS A 85 6.61 13.93 8.37
CA LYS A 85 8.09 13.97 8.33
C LYS A 85 8.69 12.74 7.62
N GLN A 86 7.95 11.63 7.53
CA GLN A 86 8.31 10.42 6.81
C GLN A 86 7.06 9.69 6.30
N TRP A 87 6.96 9.49 4.99
CA TRP A 87 5.86 8.75 4.36
C TRP A 87 6.19 7.26 4.24
N THR A 88 5.37 6.38 4.82
CA THR A 88 5.47 4.92 4.65
C THR A 88 4.61 4.42 3.47
N GLY A 89 4.85 3.18 3.03
CA GLY A 89 3.99 2.51 2.04
C GLY A 89 2.54 2.37 2.50
N ASN A 90 2.31 2.22 3.82
CA ASN A 90 0.97 2.22 4.39
C ASN A 90 0.33 3.61 4.38
N ASP A 91 1.10 4.68 4.58
CA ASP A 91 0.60 6.06 4.46
C ASP A 91 0.21 6.37 3.01
N SER A 92 0.99 5.88 2.05
CA SER A 92 0.70 6.04 0.62
C SER A 92 -0.53 5.22 0.20
N LYS A 93 -0.67 3.99 0.72
CA LYS A 93 -1.88 3.15 0.53
C LYS A 93 -3.10 3.76 1.21
N ALA A 94 -2.94 4.31 2.40
CA ALA A 94 -4.01 4.97 3.13
C ALA A 94 -4.41 6.27 2.47
N LEU A 95 -3.48 7.05 1.92
CA LEU A 95 -3.76 8.23 1.13
C LEU A 95 -4.51 7.79 -0.12
N MET A 96 -3.97 6.83 -0.88
CA MET A 96 -4.65 6.28 -2.05
C MET A 96 -6.05 5.73 -1.72
N LYS A 97 -6.27 5.10 -0.56
CA LYS A 97 -7.60 4.65 -0.10
C LYS A 97 -8.49 5.81 0.35
N ALA A 98 -7.98 6.77 1.12
CA ALA A 98 -8.72 7.98 1.51
C ALA A 98 -9.15 8.73 0.25
N CYS A 99 -8.32 8.66 -0.77
CA CYS A 99 -8.52 9.17 -2.11
C CYS A 99 -9.32 8.22 -3.04
N ALA A 100 -9.58 6.94 -2.69
CA ALA A 100 -10.14 5.92 -3.58
C ALA A 100 -10.99 4.79 -2.90
N ILE A 101 -11.96 5.11 -2.03
CA ILE A 101 -12.99 4.12 -1.57
C ILE A 101 -14.09 3.93 -2.62
N ARG A 102 -13.95 2.90 -3.48
CA ARG A 102 -14.73 2.56 -4.70
C ARG A 102 -16.27 2.75 -4.68
N PHE A 103 -16.97 2.76 -3.53
CA PHE A 103 -18.43 3.00 -3.47
C PHE A 103 -18.81 4.45 -3.04
N VAL A 104 -17.83 5.22 -2.56
CA VAL A 104 -17.92 6.66 -2.22
C VAL A 104 -16.81 7.45 -2.97
N SER A 105 -16.20 6.81 -3.97
CA SER A 105 -14.79 6.98 -4.37
C SER A 105 -14.47 8.07 -5.35
N ARG A 106 -15.47 8.55 -6.05
CA ARG A 106 -15.29 9.58 -7.07
C ARG A 106 -15.07 10.96 -6.43
N ASN A 107 -15.37 11.08 -5.14
CA ASN A 107 -15.58 12.35 -4.44
C ASN A 107 -14.52 12.72 -3.40
N VAL A 108 -13.31 12.12 -3.41
CA VAL A 108 -12.34 12.44 -2.35
C VAL A 108 -10.97 12.90 -2.85
N PHE A 109 -10.48 12.44 -4.01
CA PHE A 109 -9.26 13.03 -4.59
C PHE A 109 -9.55 14.20 -5.53
N LEU A 110 -10.56 14.03 -6.39
CA LEU A 110 -10.93 15.06 -7.36
C LEU A 110 -11.42 16.35 -6.68
N PRO A 111 -12.35 16.32 -5.69
CA PRO A 111 -12.86 17.56 -5.08
C PRO A 111 -11.83 18.34 -4.25
N VAL A 112 -10.79 17.65 -3.77
CA VAL A 112 -9.70 18.31 -3.04
C VAL A 112 -8.91 19.22 -3.97
N LEU A 113 -8.70 18.79 -5.22
CA LEU A 113 -7.92 19.51 -6.23
C LEU A 113 -8.79 20.40 -7.14
N THR A 114 -10.11 20.18 -7.16
CA THR A 114 -11.06 21.02 -7.91
C THR A 114 -10.90 22.49 -7.52
N GLY A 115 -10.73 23.34 -8.53
CA GLY A 115 -10.52 24.78 -8.39
C GLY A 115 -9.06 25.20 -8.24
N TYR A 116 -8.12 24.27 -8.06
CA TYR A 116 -6.68 24.58 -7.95
C TYR A 116 -5.83 24.04 -9.10
N VAL A 117 -6.29 23.02 -9.81
CA VAL A 117 -5.57 22.42 -10.93
C VAL A 117 -6.48 22.26 -12.15
N PRO A 118 -5.93 22.17 -13.38
CA PRO A 118 -6.72 22.03 -14.59
C PRO A 118 -7.50 20.71 -14.60
N ASP A 119 -8.72 20.73 -15.15
CA ASP A 119 -9.57 19.53 -15.24
C ASP A 119 -8.90 18.35 -15.94
N LYS A 120 -8.04 18.62 -16.94
CA LYS A 120 -7.25 17.58 -17.62
C LYS A 120 -6.29 16.86 -16.66
N MET A 121 -5.71 17.57 -15.69
CA MET A 121 -4.85 16.98 -14.65
C MET A 121 -5.68 16.10 -13.71
N ILE A 122 -6.87 16.56 -13.34
CA ILE A 122 -7.81 15.80 -12.51
C ILE A 122 -8.21 14.49 -13.22
N ARG A 123 -8.59 14.57 -14.50
CA ARG A 123 -8.91 13.38 -15.32
C ARG A 123 -7.73 12.44 -15.48
N CYS A 124 -6.50 12.97 -15.60
CA CYS A 124 -5.28 12.15 -15.65
C CYS A 124 -5.11 11.34 -14.37
N LEU A 125 -5.32 11.97 -13.21
CA LEU A 125 -5.20 11.32 -11.92
C LEU A 125 -6.29 10.26 -11.72
N ASP A 126 -7.52 10.56 -12.16
CA ASP A 126 -8.65 9.63 -12.15
C ASP A 126 -8.36 8.36 -12.96
N ALA A 127 -7.89 8.51 -14.21
CA ALA A 127 -7.52 7.38 -15.07
C ALA A 127 -6.43 6.50 -14.45
N PHE A 128 -5.43 7.13 -13.80
CA PHE A 128 -4.40 6.38 -13.07
C PHE A 128 -4.96 5.63 -11.85
N LEU A 129 -5.83 6.27 -11.06
CA LEU A 129 -6.43 5.64 -9.88
C LEU A 129 -7.35 4.48 -10.29
N GLU A 130 -8.03 4.58 -11.42
CA GLU A 130 -8.82 3.49 -11.98
C GLU A 130 -7.94 2.29 -12.35
N PHE A 131 -6.85 2.53 -13.09
CA PHE A 131 -5.85 1.50 -13.40
C PHE A 131 -5.28 0.87 -12.11
N ALA A 132 -4.90 1.70 -11.14
CA ALA A 132 -4.33 1.26 -9.88
C ALA A 132 -5.32 0.42 -9.05
N TYR A 133 -6.61 0.76 -9.11
CA TYR A 133 -7.65 -0.03 -8.46
C TYR A 133 -7.80 -1.39 -9.12
N LEU A 134 -7.86 -1.44 -10.45
CA LEU A 134 -8.00 -2.68 -11.20
C LEU A 134 -6.80 -3.61 -10.97
N ALA A 135 -5.57 -3.08 -11.06
CA ALA A 135 -4.33 -3.83 -10.82
C ALA A 135 -4.24 -4.48 -9.42
N ARG A 136 -5.04 -4.02 -8.45
CA ARG A 136 -5.07 -4.55 -7.09
C ARG A 136 -6.14 -5.61 -6.87
N ARG A 137 -6.92 -5.97 -7.88
CA ARG A 137 -7.92 -7.03 -7.74
C ARG A 137 -7.23 -8.38 -7.48
N PRO A 138 -7.81 -9.23 -6.62
CA PRO A 138 -7.24 -10.56 -6.34
C PRO A 138 -7.30 -11.50 -7.55
N SER A 139 -8.23 -11.25 -8.47
CA SER A 139 -8.42 -12.00 -9.71
C SER A 139 -8.73 -11.05 -10.86
N HIS A 140 -8.41 -11.51 -12.07
CA HIS A 140 -8.62 -10.78 -13.31
C HIS A 140 -9.28 -11.69 -14.35
N ASP A 141 -10.29 -11.17 -15.03
CA ASP A 141 -10.89 -11.72 -16.24
C ASP A 141 -10.54 -10.84 -17.45
N THR A 142 -10.92 -11.27 -18.66
CA THR A 142 -10.68 -10.54 -19.91
C THR A 142 -11.20 -9.11 -19.84
N THR A 143 -12.44 -8.92 -19.38
CA THR A 143 -13.08 -7.61 -19.24
C THR A 143 -12.30 -6.67 -18.32
N SER A 144 -11.78 -7.18 -17.20
CA SER A 144 -10.99 -6.40 -16.26
C SER A 144 -9.62 -6.02 -16.81
N LEU A 145 -9.01 -6.87 -17.64
CA LEU A 145 -7.75 -6.58 -18.32
C LEU A 145 -7.93 -5.54 -19.42
N ASP A 146 -9.00 -5.65 -20.21
CA ASP A 146 -9.35 -4.64 -21.22
C ASP A 146 -9.64 -3.28 -20.57
N ALA A 147 -10.35 -3.27 -19.43
CA ALA A 147 -10.57 -2.05 -18.65
C ALA A 147 -9.26 -1.47 -18.09
N MET A 148 -8.30 -2.32 -17.72
CA MET A 148 -6.97 -1.87 -17.29
C MET A 148 -6.21 -1.20 -18.43
N ASP A 149 -6.15 -1.83 -19.60
CA ASP A 149 -5.47 -1.27 -20.77
C ASP A 149 -6.14 0.05 -21.21
N ALA A 150 -7.47 0.12 -21.19
CA ALA A 150 -8.21 1.35 -21.49
C ALA A 150 -7.93 2.48 -20.48
N ALA A 151 -7.89 2.17 -19.18
CA ALA A 151 -7.54 3.14 -18.13
C ALA A 151 -6.09 3.63 -18.28
N LEU A 152 -5.16 2.73 -18.61
CA LEU A 152 -3.76 3.07 -18.84
C LEU A 152 -3.58 3.95 -20.09
N ALA A 153 -4.29 3.65 -21.18
CA ALA A 153 -4.27 4.45 -22.39
C ALA A 153 -4.76 5.88 -22.10
N ARG A 154 -5.89 6.03 -21.42
CA ARG A 154 -6.40 7.34 -20.97
C ARG A 154 -5.39 8.09 -20.10
N PHE A 155 -4.73 7.40 -19.18
CA PHE A 155 -3.67 8.01 -18.36
C PHE A 155 -2.49 8.49 -19.20
N CYS A 156 -2.03 7.68 -20.16
CA CYS A 156 -0.90 8.01 -21.03
C CYS A 156 -1.19 9.17 -21.99
N GLU A 157 -2.44 9.36 -22.39
CA GLU A 157 -2.91 10.50 -23.17
C GLU A 157 -2.98 11.76 -22.29
N LEU A 158 -3.71 11.68 -21.17
CA LEU A 158 -4.00 12.84 -20.33
C LEU A 158 -2.77 13.39 -19.61
N ARG A 159 -1.74 12.57 -19.36
CA ARG A 159 -0.50 13.02 -18.71
C ARG A 159 0.24 14.11 -19.48
N SER A 160 -0.05 14.32 -20.77
CA SER A 160 0.55 15.41 -21.55
C SER A 160 0.37 16.78 -20.89
N ILE A 161 -0.69 16.95 -20.08
CA ILE A 161 -0.92 18.18 -19.30
C ILE A 161 0.29 18.58 -18.45
N PHE A 162 1.04 17.63 -17.89
CA PHE A 162 2.23 17.95 -17.09
C PHE A 162 3.39 18.48 -17.93
N VAL A 163 3.42 18.19 -19.24
CA VAL A 163 4.37 18.84 -20.18
C VAL A 163 3.86 20.23 -20.54
N GLU A 164 2.57 20.34 -20.88
CA GLU A 164 1.89 21.59 -21.25
C GLU A 164 2.01 22.65 -20.15
N THR A 165 1.89 22.26 -18.88
CA THR A 165 2.00 23.19 -17.73
C THR A 165 3.44 23.45 -17.29
N GLY A 166 4.45 22.95 -18.00
CA GLY A 166 5.86 23.15 -17.67
C GLY A 166 6.36 22.41 -16.42
N VAL A 167 5.52 21.62 -15.75
CA VAL A 167 5.91 20.80 -14.59
C VAL A 167 6.94 19.75 -15.00
N ARG A 168 6.83 19.27 -16.25
CA ARG A 168 7.70 18.25 -16.81
C ARG A 168 8.02 18.51 -18.29
N PRO A 169 8.93 19.44 -18.60
CA PRO A 169 9.26 19.79 -19.98
C PRO A 169 9.97 18.65 -20.73
N ASN A 170 10.73 17.82 -20.01
CA ASN A 170 11.58 16.76 -20.60
C ASN A 170 10.82 15.45 -20.91
N GLY A 171 9.48 15.47 -20.93
CA GLY A 171 8.65 14.30 -21.26
C GLY A 171 8.68 13.18 -20.22
N PHE A 172 8.35 11.94 -20.63
CA PHE A 172 7.99 10.83 -19.72
C PHE A 172 8.95 9.61 -19.71
N ALA A 173 10.26 9.83 -19.77
CA ALA A 173 11.25 8.75 -19.65
C ALA A 173 11.41 8.26 -18.19
N LEU A 174 10.36 7.65 -17.62
CA LEU A 174 10.37 7.11 -16.25
C LEU A 174 10.26 5.59 -16.25
N PRO A 175 11.23 4.87 -15.69
CA PRO A 175 11.15 3.41 -15.56
C PRO A 175 9.88 2.93 -14.84
N ARG A 176 9.45 3.62 -13.77
CA ARG A 176 8.29 3.19 -12.96
C ARG A 176 6.94 3.41 -13.64
N GLN A 177 6.81 4.44 -14.50
CA GLN A 177 5.60 4.59 -15.33
C GLN A 177 5.66 3.69 -16.56
N HIS A 178 6.85 3.46 -17.14
CA HIS A 178 7.01 2.52 -18.24
C HIS A 178 6.64 1.10 -17.83
N ALA A 179 6.99 0.69 -16.61
CA ALA A 179 6.60 -0.60 -16.06
C ALA A 179 5.08 -0.86 -16.11
N LEU A 180 4.24 0.19 -16.04
CA LEU A 180 2.78 0.04 -16.07
C LEU A 180 2.27 -0.54 -17.40
N LEU A 181 2.97 -0.27 -18.51
CA LEU A 181 2.63 -0.80 -19.84
C LEU A 181 2.71 -2.33 -19.90
N HIS A 182 3.44 -2.94 -18.97
CA HIS A 182 3.64 -4.38 -18.93
C HIS A 182 2.68 -5.09 -17.96
N TYR A 183 1.86 -4.37 -17.19
CA TYR A 183 1.05 -4.98 -16.13
C TYR A 183 0.08 -6.03 -16.66
N THR A 184 -0.68 -5.75 -17.71
CA THR A 184 -1.66 -6.69 -18.26
C THR A 184 -0.99 -7.93 -18.84
N ARG A 185 0.12 -7.76 -19.57
CA ARG A 185 0.97 -8.90 -20.02
C ARG A 185 1.44 -9.74 -18.84
N MET A 186 1.98 -9.10 -17.81
CA MET A 186 2.52 -9.82 -16.66
C MET A 186 1.45 -10.48 -15.80
N ILE A 187 0.24 -9.91 -15.71
CA ILE A 187 -0.88 -10.55 -15.02
C ILE A 187 -1.31 -11.83 -15.73
N LYS A 188 -1.29 -11.84 -17.07
CA LYS A 188 -1.56 -13.06 -17.86
C LYS A 188 -0.50 -14.14 -17.63
N LEU A 189 0.77 -13.76 -17.43
CA LEU A 189 1.89 -14.69 -17.27
C LEU A 189 2.06 -15.21 -15.83
N PHE A 190 1.88 -14.34 -14.82
CA PHE A 190 2.24 -14.60 -13.43
C PHE A 190 1.06 -14.52 -12.45
N GLY A 191 -0.14 -14.21 -12.93
CA GLY A 191 -1.33 -14.02 -12.10
C GLY A 191 -1.41 -12.65 -11.44
N SER A 192 -2.33 -12.51 -10.48
CA SER A 192 -2.60 -11.22 -9.82
C SER A 192 -1.35 -10.68 -9.10
N PRO A 193 -1.05 -9.37 -9.20
CA PRO A 193 0.13 -8.77 -8.57
C PRO A 193 0.16 -8.89 -7.04
N ASN A 194 -0.99 -9.14 -6.42
CA ASN A 194 -1.10 -9.27 -4.97
C ASN A 194 -0.24 -10.40 -4.40
N GLY A 195 -0.03 -11.49 -5.17
CA GLY A 195 0.73 -12.66 -4.73
C GLY A 195 2.25 -12.55 -4.91
N VAL A 196 2.72 -11.62 -5.76
CA VAL A 196 4.13 -11.50 -6.17
C VAL A 196 4.77 -10.17 -5.79
N CYS A 197 3.98 -9.21 -5.32
CA CYS A 197 4.47 -7.88 -4.97
C CYS A 197 5.35 -7.89 -3.71
N THR A 198 6.40 -7.06 -3.72
CA THR A 198 7.32 -6.79 -2.60
C THR A 198 6.65 -6.32 -1.31
N SER A 199 5.36 -5.97 -1.35
CA SER A 199 4.61 -5.66 -0.14
C SER A 199 4.52 -6.85 0.83
N ILE A 200 4.58 -8.10 0.33
CA ILE A 200 4.61 -9.30 1.16
C ILE A 200 5.92 -9.38 1.94
N SER A 201 7.04 -9.26 1.24
CA SER A 201 8.37 -9.33 1.85
C SER A 201 8.63 -8.12 2.76
N GLU A 202 8.19 -6.91 2.39
CA GLU A 202 8.31 -5.73 3.25
C GLU A 202 7.47 -5.86 4.53
N SER A 203 6.26 -6.45 4.45
CA SER A 203 5.45 -6.75 5.63
C SER A 203 6.17 -7.69 6.60
N LYS A 204 6.75 -8.79 6.09
CA LYS A 204 7.55 -9.70 6.92
C LYS A 204 8.81 -9.03 7.47
N HIS A 205 9.46 -8.17 6.69
CA HIS A 205 10.64 -7.42 7.13
C HIS A 205 10.34 -6.49 8.33
N ILE A 206 9.10 -5.99 8.48
CA ILE A 206 8.71 -5.23 9.68
C ILE A 206 8.84 -6.10 10.94
N ALA A 207 8.26 -7.30 10.91
CA ALA A 207 8.25 -8.19 12.07
C ALA A 207 9.62 -8.84 12.32
N ALA A 208 10.31 -9.25 11.26
CA ALA A 208 11.57 -9.98 11.34
C ALA A 208 12.79 -9.06 11.56
N VAL A 209 12.75 -7.80 11.12
CA VAL A 209 13.93 -6.91 11.18
C VAL A 209 13.62 -5.62 11.91
N LYS A 210 12.63 -4.83 11.45
CA LYS A 210 12.41 -3.47 12.01
C LYS A 210 12.02 -3.50 13.50
N ARG A 211 11.12 -4.40 13.92
CA ARG A 211 10.70 -4.53 15.33
C ARG A 211 11.85 -5.02 16.23
N PRO A 212 12.55 -6.13 15.93
CA PRO A 212 13.71 -6.56 16.72
C PRO A 212 14.85 -5.54 16.75
N TRP A 213 15.12 -4.85 15.62
CA TRP A 213 16.12 -3.79 15.58
C TRP A 213 15.76 -2.64 16.53
N ARG A 214 14.50 -2.19 16.56
CA ARG A 214 14.03 -1.16 17.50
C ARG A 214 14.15 -1.58 18.97
N ALA A 215 14.00 -2.86 19.26
CA ALA A 215 14.13 -3.43 20.60
C ALA A 215 15.59 -3.76 20.99
N SER A 216 16.51 -3.73 20.03
CA SER A 216 17.94 -3.96 20.26
C SER A 216 18.61 -2.72 20.85
N ASN A 217 19.76 -2.90 21.48
CA ASN A 217 20.60 -1.79 21.93
C ASN A 217 21.36 -1.08 20.76
N ARG A 218 21.14 -1.52 19.52
CA ARG A 218 21.78 -1.03 18.27
C ARG A 218 23.29 -1.23 18.17
N ASN A 219 23.93 -1.87 19.14
CA ASN A 219 25.34 -2.25 19.10
C ASN A 219 25.46 -3.70 18.57
N ASN A 220 26.07 -3.89 17.40
CA ASN A 220 26.11 -5.19 16.70
C ASN A 220 24.72 -5.89 16.65
N PRO A 221 23.71 -5.23 16.05
CA PRO A 221 22.31 -5.59 16.21
C PRO A 221 21.92 -6.91 15.54
N LEU A 222 22.71 -7.40 14.57
CA LEU A 222 22.36 -8.59 13.78
C LEU A 222 22.13 -9.82 14.67
N LEU A 223 23.05 -10.09 15.59
CA LEU A 223 22.94 -11.23 16.50
C LEU A 223 21.73 -11.10 17.44
N GLN A 224 21.42 -9.88 17.88
CA GLN A 224 20.27 -9.60 18.74
C GLN A 224 18.95 -9.79 17.99
N ILE A 225 18.87 -9.37 16.73
CA ILE A 225 17.72 -9.58 15.85
C ILE A 225 17.49 -11.09 15.67
N LEU A 226 18.55 -11.85 15.34
CA LEU A 226 18.47 -13.31 15.17
C LEU A 226 17.98 -14.01 16.44
N ARG A 227 18.59 -13.71 17.60
CA ARG A 227 18.18 -14.28 18.90
C ARG A 227 16.72 -13.96 19.23
N THR A 228 16.30 -12.72 18.97
CA THR A 228 14.92 -12.28 19.21
C THR A 228 13.94 -13.06 18.32
N ASN A 229 14.23 -13.19 17.03
CA ASN A 229 13.40 -13.95 16.10
C ASN A 229 13.32 -15.43 16.48
N THR A 230 14.44 -16.04 16.86
CA THR A 230 14.47 -17.43 17.35
C THR A 230 13.59 -17.59 18.58
N ARG A 231 13.70 -16.67 19.55
CA ARG A 231 12.87 -16.70 20.76
C ARG A 231 11.38 -16.59 20.44
N LEU A 232 11.00 -15.62 19.59
CA LEU A 232 9.60 -15.42 19.19
C LEU A 232 9.04 -16.64 18.45
N THR A 233 9.84 -17.26 17.58
CA THR A 233 9.46 -18.47 16.84
C THR A 233 9.25 -19.66 17.80
N LYS A 234 10.16 -19.85 18.76
CA LYS A 234 10.02 -20.89 19.80
C LYS A 234 8.77 -20.68 20.66
N LEU A 235 8.48 -19.45 21.07
CA LEU A 235 7.27 -19.13 21.83
C LEU A 235 5.99 -19.35 21.02
N ALA A 236 5.99 -19.02 19.72
CA ALA A 236 4.86 -19.28 18.84
C ALA A 236 4.61 -20.79 18.68
N ALA A 237 5.66 -21.58 18.46
CA ALA A 237 5.57 -23.04 18.38
C ALA A 237 5.07 -23.66 19.69
N LEU A 238 5.59 -23.20 20.84
CA LEU A 238 5.14 -23.64 22.15
C LEU A 238 3.66 -23.33 22.37
N ARG A 239 3.18 -22.14 21.98
CA ARG A 239 1.76 -21.79 22.09
C ARG A 239 0.86 -22.71 21.28
N VAL A 240 1.25 -23.05 20.05
CA VAL A 240 0.49 -23.99 19.22
C VAL A 240 0.42 -25.37 19.89
N GLU A 241 1.55 -25.85 20.42
CA GLU A 241 1.62 -27.15 21.08
C GLU A 241 0.80 -27.20 22.38
N LEU A 242 0.91 -26.17 23.22
CA LEU A 242 0.11 -26.07 24.44
C LEU A 242 -1.38 -25.94 24.12
N GLY A 243 -1.74 -25.22 23.05
CA GLY A 243 -3.12 -25.13 22.56
C GLY A 243 -3.67 -26.49 22.12
N ARG A 244 -2.91 -27.26 21.32
CA ARG A 244 -3.28 -28.63 20.92
C ARG A 244 -3.49 -29.57 22.09
N ARG A 245 -2.73 -29.39 23.18
CA ARG A 245 -2.85 -30.19 24.41
C ARG A 245 -3.97 -29.69 25.33
N GLY A 246 -4.75 -28.70 24.93
CA GLY A 246 -5.78 -28.08 25.78
C GLY A 246 -5.22 -27.26 26.96
N LEU A 247 -3.91 -27.06 27.03
CA LEU A 247 -3.23 -26.37 28.14
C LEU A 247 -3.35 -24.83 28.05
N LEU A 248 -4.05 -24.32 27.04
CA LEU A 248 -4.38 -22.90 26.87
C LEU A 248 -5.89 -22.63 26.84
N HIS A 249 -6.74 -23.57 27.28
CA HIS A 249 -8.17 -23.32 27.42
C HIS A 249 -8.48 -22.54 28.71
N GLY A 250 -9.12 -21.37 28.53
CA GLY A 250 -9.48 -20.45 29.60
C GLY A 250 -8.41 -19.39 29.87
N ASP A 251 -8.82 -18.19 30.28
CA ASP A 251 -7.90 -17.18 30.81
C ASP A 251 -7.79 -17.29 32.33
N LEU A 252 -6.67 -16.78 32.88
CA LEU A 252 -6.43 -16.68 34.33
C LEU A 252 -7.57 -15.93 35.04
N ILE A 253 -8.22 -15.01 34.33
CA ILE A 253 -9.33 -14.22 34.83
C ILE A 253 -10.56 -15.10 35.05
N SER A 254 -10.92 -15.95 34.09
CA SER A 254 -12.03 -16.92 34.16
C SER A 254 -11.74 -18.00 35.19
N TYR A 255 -10.48 -18.42 35.33
CA TYR A 255 -10.08 -19.32 36.42
C TYR A 255 -10.23 -18.65 37.80
N ALA A 256 -9.74 -17.41 37.94
CA ALA A 256 -9.85 -16.65 39.19
C ALA A 256 -11.31 -16.30 39.55
N LEU A 257 -12.11 -15.89 38.58
CA LEU A 257 -13.54 -15.60 38.75
C LEU A 257 -14.32 -16.87 39.15
N ARG A 258 -14.00 -18.03 38.59
CA ARG A 258 -14.56 -19.33 39.01
C ARG A 258 -14.19 -19.67 40.45
N LYS A 259 -12.93 -19.46 40.84
CA LYS A 259 -12.43 -19.67 42.21
C LYS A 259 -13.14 -18.81 43.26
N VAL A 260 -13.62 -17.62 42.88
CA VAL A 260 -14.30 -16.66 43.76
C VAL A 260 -15.84 -16.73 43.61
N GLY A 261 -16.37 -17.64 42.79
CA GLY A 261 -17.81 -17.82 42.60
C GLY A 261 -18.49 -16.70 41.79
N LEU A 262 -17.71 -15.91 41.04
CA LEU A 262 -18.17 -14.76 40.26
C LEU A 262 -18.20 -15.03 38.75
N ALA A 263 -18.02 -16.28 38.33
CA ALA A 263 -18.07 -16.63 36.91
C ALA A 263 -19.53 -16.63 36.40
N PRO A 264 -19.80 -16.10 35.19
CA PRO A 264 -21.08 -16.33 34.53
C PRO A 264 -21.31 -17.84 34.36
N PRO A 265 -22.56 -18.32 34.41
CA PRO A 265 -22.86 -19.75 34.26
C PRO A 265 -22.27 -20.25 32.94
N GLN A 266 -21.73 -21.47 32.94
CA GLN A 266 -21.31 -22.14 31.72
C GLN A 266 -22.45 -22.08 30.71
N ASP A 267 -22.18 -21.51 29.54
CA ASP A 267 -23.08 -21.63 28.41
C ASP A 267 -23.00 -23.08 27.94
N ALA A 268 -23.84 -23.93 28.55
CA ALA A 268 -23.92 -25.36 28.28
C ALA A 268 -24.30 -25.67 26.81
N GLN A 269 -24.59 -24.63 26.02
CA GLN A 269 -24.80 -24.72 24.59
C GLN A 269 -23.48 -24.63 23.82
N LEU A 270 -22.54 -23.76 24.22
CA LEU A 270 -21.20 -23.67 23.64
C LEU A 270 -20.37 -24.95 23.85
N GLU A 271 -20.44 -25.56 25.04
CA GLU A 271 -19.76 -26.84 25.31
C GLU A 271 -20.36 -28.01 24.50
N ARG A 272 -21.68 -27.99 24.23
CA ARG A 272 -22.33 -28.97 23.36
C ARG A 272 -21.97 -28.77 21.89
N GLU A 273 -21.88 -27.52 21.44
CA GLU A 273 -21.47 -27.17 20.08
C GLU A 273 -19.99 -27.53 19.81
N GLU A 274 -19.09 -27.35 20.78
CA GLU A 274 -17.68 -27.77 20.69
C GLU A 274 -17.49 -29.30 20.74
N LEU A 275 -18.35 -30.03 21.46
CA LEU A 275 -18.36 -31.50 21.44
C LEU A 275 -18.82 -32.04 20.08
N HIS A 276 -19.89 -31.48 19.51
CA HIS A 276 -20.39 -31.91 18.20
C HIS A 276 -19.46 -31.54 17.04
N ALA A 277 -18.68 -30.46 17.15
CA ALA A 277 -17.68 -30.08 16.15
C ALA A 277 -16.47 -31.05 16.09
N ASN A 278 -16.18 -31.76 17.19
CA ASN A 278 -15.07 -32.73 17.25
C ASN A 278 -15.49 -34.17 16.90
N GLU A 279 -16.78 -34.46 16.74
CA GLU A 279 -17.29 -35.78 16.33
C GLU A 279 -17.53 -35.89 14.81
N GLN A 280 -17.29 -34.82 14.04
CA GLN A 280 -17.50 -34.78 12.58
C GLN A 280 -16.21 -34.81 11.74
N ASP A 281 -15.06 -35.13 12.32
CA ASP A 281 -13.81 -35.47 11.61
C ASP A 281 -13.49 -36.97 11.71
#